data_AF-A0A832ZAH0-F1
#
_entry.id   AF-A0A832ZAH0-F1
#
_cell.length_a   1.000
_cell.length_b   1.000
_cell.length_c   1.000
_cell.angle_alpha   90.00
_cell.angle_beta   90.00
_cell.angle_gamma   90.00
#
_symmetry.space_group_name_H-M   'P 1'
#
loop_
_entity.id
_entity.type
_entity.pdbx_description
1 polymer ?
#
loop_
_entity_poly.entity_id
_entity_poly.type
_entity_poly.pdbx_seq_one_letter_code
_entity_poly.pdbx_strand_id
1 'polypeptide(L)'
;MRKTKNPEKQVLRIIRDADVVLEVLDARFPDLTRLPQYENLAKKLGKPVIIVLNKADLVPKEWAEDWKKILQREGFPVVFVSTKERWGTRILRKTIKSVAPKLPVVVGVIGYANVGKSSLVNVLKGKTAAPAAPVPGWTRGEQLVKISKKIYLMDTPGIIPLTDPARLVLIGAYDPNRL
;
A
#
# COMPACT_ATOMS: atom_id res chain seq x y z
N MET A 1 17.07 20.37 10.80
CA MET A 1 16.41 20.15 9.49
C MET A 1 16.42 18.66 9.15
N ARG A 2 15.27 17.97 9.18
CA ARG A 2 15.19 16.59 8.66
C ARG A 2 15.29 16.66 7.14
N LYS A 3 16.35 16.11 6.53
CA LYS A 3 16.48 15.98 5.07
C LYS A 3 15.19 15.36 4.53
N THR A 4 14.39 16.14 3.80
CA THR A 4 13.17 15.65 3.14
C THR A 4 13.62 14.61 2.12
N LYS A 5 13.50 13.32 2.46
CA LYS A 5 13.82 12.23 1.53
C LYS A 5 12.93 12.40 0.30
N ASN A 6 13.52 12.40 -0.89
CA ASN A 6 12.77 12.47 -2.13
C ASN A 6 11.74 11.30 -2.16
N PRO A 7 10.43 11.61 -2.16
CA PRO A 7 9.32 10.67 -2.35
C PRO A 7 9.59 9.53 -3.32
N GLU A 8 9.93 9.86 -4.55
CA GLU A 8 10.07 8.91 -5.65
C GLU A 8 11.24 7.97 -5.41
N LYS A 9 12.38 8.50 -4.96
CA LYS A 9 13.55 7.67 -4.61
C LYS A 9 13.19 6.64 -3.52
N GLN A 10 12.31 7.01 -2.59
CA GLN A 10 11.84 6.10 -1.56
C GLN A 10 10.92 5.02 -2.14
N VAL A 11 9.96 5.36 -3.02
CA VAL A 11 9.10 4.38 -3.70
C VAL A 11 9.93 3.38 -4.48
N LEU A 12 10.88 3.87 -5.29
CA LEU A 12 11.75 3.04 -6.12
C LEU A 12 12.53 2.02 -5.28
N ARG A 13 13.08 2.47 -4.15
CA ARG A 13 13.78 1.60 -3.19
C ARG A 13 12.83 0.55 -2.60
N ILE A 14 11.63 0.94 -2.17
CA ILE A 14 10.63 0.02 -1.61
C ILE A 14 10.28 -1.06 -2.62
N ILE A 15 10.02 -0.68 -3.87
CA ILE A 15 9.71 -1.64 -4.93
C ILE A 15 10.92 -2.55 -5.13
N ARG A 16 12.13 -2.01 -5.24
CA ARG A 16 13.34 -2.82 -5.47
C ARG A 16 13.66 -3.81 -4.35
N ASP A 17 13.35 -3.47 -3.10
CA ASP A 17 13.77 -4.27 -1.95
C ASP A 17 12.64 -5.17 -1.39
N ALA A 18 11.38 -4.99 -1.83
CA ALA A 18 10.24 -5.84 -1.45
C ALA A 18 10.13 -7.13 -2.29
N ASP A 19 9.61 -8.21 -1.72
CA ASP A 19 9.22 -9.41 -2.46
C ASP A 19 7.82 -9.27 -3.10
N VAL A 20 6.93 -8.52 -2.45
CA VAL A 20 5.55 -8.21 -2.90
C VAL A 20 5.25 -6.74 -2.66
N VAL A 21 4.55 -6.08 -3.58
CA VAL A 21 4.11 -4.69 -3.44
C VAL A 21 2.61 -4.63 -3.17
N LEU A 22 2.21 -3.89 -2.14
CA LEU A 22 0.83 -3.45 -1.93
C LEU A 22 0.72 -2.00 -2.42
N GLU A 23 -0.14 -1.77 -3.39
CA GLU A 23 -0.55 -0.42 -3.75
C GLU A 23 -1.88 -0.10 -3.11
N VAL A 24 -1.90 0.90 -2.24
CA VAL A 24 -3.10 1.31 -1.51
C VAL A 24 -3.76 2.45 -2.25
N LEU A 25 -5.01 2.23 -2.63
CA LEU A 25 -5.88 3.18 -3.31
C LEU A 25 -7.02 3.60 -2.38
N ASP A 26 -7.59 4.78 -2.63
CA ASP A 26 -8.88 5.17 -2.04
C ASP A 26 -10.00 4.58 -2.92
N ALA A 27 -10.86 3.73 -2.36
CA ALA A 27 -11.91 3.04 -3.11
C ALA A 27 -12.91 4.00 -3.77
N ARG A 28 -13.03 5.24 -3.27
CA ARG A 28 -13.89 6.27 -3.86
C ARG A 28 -13.32 6.82 -5.17
N PHE A 29 -11.99 6.81 -5.31
CA PHE A 29 -11.27 7.36 -6.46
C PHE A 29 -10.12 6.45 -6.91
N PRO A 30 -10.40 5.21 -7.37
CA PRO A 30 -9.33 4.26 -7.69
C PRO A 30 -8.42 4.74 -8.82
N ASP A 31 -8.98 5.30 -9.88
CA ASP A 31 -8.25 5.90 -11.01
C ASP A 31 -7.33 7.05 -10.58
N LEU A 32 -7.83 7.98 -9.77
CA LEU A 32 -7.07 9.17 -9.36
C LEU A 32 -5.92 8.84 -8.39
N THR A 33 -6.06 7.74 -7.65
CA THR A 33 -5.09 7.35 -6.62
C THR A 33 -4.14 6.25 -7.08
N ARG A 34 -4.21 5.84 -8.36
CA ARG A 34 -3.32 4.85 -8.96
C ARG A 34 -1.96 5.39 -9.35
N LEU A 35 -1.00 4.48 -9.43
CA LEU A 35 0.39 4.73 -9.76
C LEU A 35 0.91 3.80 -10.87
N PRO A 36 0.39 3.89 -12.12
CA PRO A 36 0.73 2.95 -13.18
C PRO A 36 2.23 2.82 -13.48
N GLN A 37 2.99 3.91 -13.32
CA GLN A 37 4.45 3.90 -13.47
C GLN A 37 5.16 2.93 -12.50
N TYR A 38 4.66 2.83 -11.27
CA TYR A 38 5.22 1.98 -10.23
C TYR A 38 4.69 0.54 -10.31
N GLU A 39 3.44 0.36 -10.73
CA GLU A 39 2.90 -0.95 -11.11
C GLU A 39 3.75 -1.60 -12.21
N ASN A 40 4.03 -0.85 -13.29
CA ASN A 40 4.83 -1.31 -14.42
C ASN A 40 6.27 -1.62 -14.00
N LEU A 41 6.88 -0.79 -13.15
CA LEU A 41 8.21 -1.04 -12.60
C LEU A 41 8.24 -2.34 -11.78
N ALA A 42 7.28 -2.55 -10.89
CA ALA A 42 7.21 -3.76 -10.08
C ALA A 42 7.03 -5.01 -10.96
N LYS A 43 6.15 -4.95 -11.97
CA LYS A 43 5.97 -6.02 -12.97
C LYS A 43 7.27 -6.33 -13.72
N LYS A 44 8.00 -5.30 -14.19
CA LYS A 44 9.31 -5.47 -14.86
C LYS A 44 10.36 -6.13 -13.97
N LEU A 45 10.29 -5.90 -12.66
CA LEU A 45 11.17 -6.53 -11.68
C LEU A 45 10.67 -7.91 -11.20
N GLY A 46 9.60 -8.45 -11.81
CA GLY A 46 9.03 -9.75 -11.45
C GLY A 46 8.31 -9.76 -10.09
N LYS A 47 7.91 -8.60 -9.58
CA LYS A 47 7.30 -8.46 -8.25
C LYS A 47 5.79 -8.44 -8.35
N PRO A 48 5.07 -9.34 -7.66
CA PRO A 48 3.62 -9.28 -7.58
C PRO A 48 3.15 -7.96 -6.99
N VAL A 49 2.17 -7.34 -7.63
CA VAL A 49 1.48 -6.14 -7.13
C VAL A 49 0.07 -6.53 -6.74
N ILE A 50 -0.31 -6.28 -5.49
CA ILE A 50 -1.68 -6.42 -5.00
C ILE A 50 -2.27 -5.02 -4.86
N ILE A 51 -3.42 -4.78 -5.50
CA ILE A 51 -4.17 -3.54 -5.33
C ILE A 51 -5.05 -3.67 -4.08
N VAL A 52 -4.90 -2.72 -3.16
CA VAL A 52 -5.68 -2.62 -1.93
C VAL A 52 -6.61 -1.42 -2.05
N LEU A 53 -7.90 -1.68 -2.30
CA LEU A 53 -8.94 -0.65 -2.32
C LEU A 53 -9.38 -0.40 -0.88
N ASN A 54 -8.77 0.61 -0.25
CA ASN A 54 -9.06 1.00 1.13
C ASN A 54 -10.23 2.00 1.20
N LYS A 55 -10.85 2.14 2.38
CA LYS A 55 -12.10 2.92 2.59
C LYS A 55 -13.27 2.35 1.80
N ALA A 56 -13.26 1.03 1.57
CA ALA A 56 -14.30 0.36 0.81
C ALA A 56 -15.67 0.35 1.54
N ASP A 57 -15.72 0.75 2.81
CA ASP A 57 -16.96 1.08 3.53
C ASP A 57 -17.68 2.34 3.02
N LEU A 58 -16.99 3.19 2.26
CA LEU A 58 -17.52 4.46 1.76
C LEU A 58 -18.10 4.39 0.34
N VAL A 59 -18.15 3.20 -0.27
CA VAL A 59 -18.62 3.02 -1.64
C VAL A 59 -19.65 1.91 -1.73
N PRO A 60 -20.61 2.00 -2.68
CA PRO A 60 -21.54 0.91 -2.97
C PRO A 60 -20.81 -0.38 -3.38
N LYS A 61 -21.45 -1.52 -3.16
CA LYS A 61 -20.89 -2.84 -3.50
C LYS A 61 -20.69 -2.98 -5.00
N GLU A 62 -21.62 -2.48 -5.80
CA GLU A 62 -21.60 -2.52 -7.26
C GLU A 62 -20.39 -1.77 -7.80
N TRP A 63 -20.11 -0.57 -7.27
CA TRP A 63 -18.92 0.21 -7.59
C TRP A 63 -17.62 -0.54 -7.30
N ALA A 64 -17.55 -1.15 -6.11
CA ALA A 64 -16.40 -1.96 -5.73
C ALA A 64 -16.21 -3.15 -6.68
N GLU A 65 -17.28 -3.87 -7.02
CA GLU A 65 -17.22 -5.03 -7.92
C GLU A 65 -16.80 -4.66 -9.35
N ASP A 66 -17.24 -3.54 -9.89
CA ASP A 66 -16.85 -3.10 -11.23
C ASP A 66 -15.37 -2.73 -11.29
N TRP A 67 -14.87 -1.99 -10.29
CA TRP A 67 -13.44 -1.72 -10.17
C TRP A 67 -12.61 -3.00 -9.99
N LYS A 68 -13.13 -3.98 -9.24
CA LYS A 68 -12.49 -5.29 -9.11
C LYS A 68 -12.30 -5.93 -10.48
N LYS A 69 -13.34 -5.97 -11.31
CA LYS A 69 -13.29 -6.58 -12.65
C LYS A 69 -12.27 -5.89 -13.53
N ILE A 70 -12.23 -4.56 -13.53
CA ILE A 70 -11.27 -3.76 -14.32
C ILE A 70 -9.84 -4.12 -13.92
N LEU A 71 -9.51 -3.99 -12.64
CA LEU A 71 -8.16 -4.22 -12.13
C LEU A 71 -7.72 -5.69 -12.26
N GLN A 72 -8.64 -6.64 -12.12
CA GLN A 72 -8.34 -8.06 -12.33
C GLN A 72 -8.05 -8.38 -13.80
N ARG A 73 -8.74 -7.73 -14.76
CA ARG A 73 -8.43 -7.85 -16.20
C ARG A 73 -7.03 -7.33 -16.53
N GLU A 74 -6.55 -6.33 -15.79
CA GLU A 74 -5.18 -5.82 -15.89
C GLU A 74 -4.12 -6.71 -15.18
N GLY A 75 -4.55 -7.83 -14.62
CA GLY A 75 -3.69 -8.86 -14.01
C GLY A 75 -3.36 -8.62 -12.54
N PHE A 76 -4.10 -7.75 -11.84
CA PHE A 76 -3.85 -7.49 -10.42
C PHE A 76 -4.78 -8.29 -9.49
N PRO A 77 -4.25 -8.98 -8.47
CA PRO A 77 -5.03 -9.36 -7.29
C PRO A 77 -5.57 -8.11 -6.59
N VAL A 78 -6.88 -8.08 -6.33
CA VAL A 78 -7.57 -6.95 -5.70
C VAL A 78 -8.14 -7.36 -4.35
N VAL A 79 -7.89 -6.56 -3.32
CA VAL A 79 -8.45 -6.76 -1.98
C VAL A 79 -9.11 -5.50 -1.48
N PHE A 80 -10.40 -5.61 -1.11
CA PHE A 80 -11.13 -4.55 -0.43
C PHE A 80 -10.81 -4.55 1.06
N VAL A 81 -10.57 -3.36 1.59
CA VAL A 81 -10.27 -3.16 3.01
C VAL A 81 -11.03 -1.94 3.52
N SER A 82 -11.55 -2.06 4.74
CA SER A 82 -11.83 -0.89 5.57
C SER A 82 -10.91 -0.92 6.77
N THR A 83 -10.00 0.05 6.86
CA THR A 83 -9.17 0.21 8.06
C THR A 83 -9.96 0.76 9.24
N LYS A 84 -11.03 1.53 8.96
CA LYS A 84 -11.93 2.11 9.97
C LYS A 84 -12.78 1.00 10.62
N GLU A 85 -13.44 0.21 9.78
CA GLU A 85 -14.32 -0.90 10.21
C GLU A 85 -13.54 -2.22 10.43
N ARG A 86 -12.23 -2.21 10.19
CA ARG A 86 -11.25 -3.28 10.49
C ARG A 86 -11.51 -4.64 9.82
N TRP A 87 -12.16 -4.67 8.66
CA TRP A 87 -12.35 -5.89 7.86
C TRP A 87 -11.41 -5.96 6.65
N GLY A 88 -11.39 -7.11 5.96
CA GLY A 88 -10.56 -7.32 4.74
C GLY A 88 -9.10 -7.69 5.00
N THR A 89 -8.54 -7.38 6.17
CA THR A 89 -7.12 -7.66 6.48
C THR A 89 -6.76 -9.14 6.52
N ARG A 90 -7.69 -10.03 6.88
CA ARG A 90 -7.50 -11.49 6.82
C ARG A 90 -7.33 -11.96 5.36
N ILE A 91 -8.15 -11.43 4.45
CA ILE A 91 -8.08 -11.73 3.02
C ILE A 91 -6.78 -11.18 2.45
N LEU A 92 -6.40 -9.95 2.83
CA LEU A 92 -5.13 -9.35 2.42
C LEU A 92 -3.93 -10.23 2.82
N ARG A 93 -3.87 -10.71 4.07
CA ARG A 93 -2.79 -11.61 4.53
C ARG A 93 -2.75 -12.92 3.78
N LYS A 94 -3.91 -13.50 3.42
CA LYS A 94 -3.97 -14.72 2.60
C LYS A 94 -3.44 -14.45 1.19
N THR A 95 -3.87 -13.34 0.59
CA THR A 95 -3.47 -12.93 -0.77
C THR A 95 -1.96 -12.65 -0.84
N ILE A 96 -1.41 -11.96 0.16
CA ILE A 96 0.05 -11.76 0.28
C ILE A 96 0.79 -13.11 0.25
N LYS A 97 0.32 -14.10 1.02
CA LYS A 97 0.97 -15.42 1.08
C LYS A 97 0.79 -16.22 -0.21
N SER A 98 -0.33 -16.07 -0.91
CA SER A 98 -0.59 -16.84 -2.13
C SER A 98 0.22 -16.35 -3.32
N VAL A 99 0.57 -15.06 -3.37
CA VAL A 99 1.38 -14.50 -4.46
C VAL A 99 2.86 -14.41 -4.12
N ALA A 100 3.24 -14.56 -2.84
CA ALA A 100 4.62 -14.42 -2.41
C ALA A 100 5.52 -15.50 -3.07
N PRO A 101 6.66 -15.13 -3.68
CA PRO A 101 7.58 -16.09 -4.28
C PRO A 101 8.30 -16.95 -3.25
N LYS A 102 8.41 -16.47 -2.00
CA LYS A 102 9.05 -17.16 -0.87
C LYS A 102 8.45 -16.69 0.45
N LEU A 103 8.68 -17.48 1.51
CA LEU A 103 8.36 -17.10 2.89
C LEU A 103 9.61 -17.28 3.77
N PRO A 104 9.87 -16.38 4.74
CA PRO A 104 9.12 -15.15 5.04
C PRO A 104 9.16 -14.12 3.91
N VAL A 105 8.07 -13.38 3.72
CA VAL A 105 7.91 -12.38 2.67
C VAL A 105 8.09 -10.97 3.22
N VAL A 106 8.84 -10.14 2.49
CA VAL A 106 8.94 -8.69 2.71
C VAL A 106 7.97 -7.98 1.79
N VAL A 107 7.10 -7.15 2.37
CA VAL A 107 6.02 -6.47 1.66
C VAL A 107 6.24 -4.97 1.68
N GLY A 108 6.38 -4.38 0.49
CA GLY A 108 6.43 -2.93 0.31
C GLY A 108 5.02 -2.35 0.23
N VAL A 109 4.75 -1.24 0.91
CA VAL A 109 3.44 -0.56 0.85
C VAL A 109 3.61 0.80 0.18
N ILE A 110 2.98 0.99 -0.97
CA ILE A 110 3.01 2.24 -1.76
C ILE A 110 1.61 2.82 -1.96
N GLY A 111 1.53 4.05 -2.46
CA GLY A 111 0.28 4.81 -2.61
C GLY A 111 0.46 6.28 -2.21
N TYR A 112 -0.49 7.11 -2.63
CA TYR A 112 -0.51 8.54 -2.31
C TYR A 112 -0.70 8.82 -0.81
N ALA A 113 -0.47 10.06 -0.40
CA ALA A 113 -0.90 10.55 0.91
C ALA A 113 -2.42 10.35 1.09
N ASN A 114 -2.87 10.16 2.34
CA ASN A 114 -4.29 10.10 2.75
C ASN A 114 -5.20 8.99 2.15
N VAL A 115 -4.68 8.11 1.29
CA VAL A 115 -5.38 6.87 0.86
C VAL A 115 -5.55 5.85 2.01
N GLY A 116 -4.83 6.07 3.12
CA GLY A 116 -4.92 5.26 4.34
C GLY A 116 -3.85 4.18 4.47
N LYS A 117 -2.70 4.31 3.80
CA LYS A 117 -1.54 3.41 4.00
C LYS A 117 -1.13 3.27 5.47
N SER A 118 -0.98 4.39 6.18
CA SER A 118 -0.54 4.36 7.59
C SER A 118 -1.55 3.64 8.47
N SER A 119 -2.84 3.86 8.23
CA SER A 119 -3.94 3.14 8.88
C SER A 119 -3.89 1.65 8.55
N LEU A 120 -3.67 1.28 7.28
CA LEU A 120 -3.54 -0.11 6.85
C LEU A 120 -2.38 -0.80 7.56
N VAL A 121 -1.21 -0.16 7.56
CA VAL A 121 -0.02 -0.64 8.26
C VAL A 121 -0.32 -0.84 9.74
N ASN A 122 -1.01 0.10 10.41
CA ASN A 122 -1.36 -0.02 11.83
C ASN A 122 -2.36 -1.14 12.12
N VAL A 123 -3.39 -1.30 11.28
CA VAL A 123 -4.35 -2.41 11.43
C VAL A 123 -3.66 -3.76 11.17
N LEU A 124 -2.74 -3.84 10.21
CA LEU A 124 -1.94 -5.04 9.95
C LEU A 124 -0.90 -5.31 11.04
N LYS A 125 -0.35 -4.29 11.68
CA LYS A 125 0.49 -4.45 12.88
C LYS A 125 -0.31 -5.13 14.00
N GLY A 126 -1.54 -4.69 14.24
CA GLY A 126 -2.33 -5.16 15.38
C GLY A 126 -1.66 -4.79 16.71
N LYS A 127 -2.19 -5.32 17.82
CA LYS A 127 -1.70 -4.98 19.18
C LYS A 127 -0.36 -5.62 19.55
N THR A 128 0.06 -6.66 18.84
CA THR A 128 1.26 -7.48 19.13
C THR A 128 2.42 -7.22 18.17
N ALA A 129 2.36 -6.14 17.38
CA ALA A 129 3.46 -5.78 16.50
C ALA A 129 4.70 -5.42 17.31
N ALA A 130 5.77 -6.19 17.10
CA ALA A 130 7.10 -5.87 17.58
C ALA A 130 7.95 -5.35 16.42
N PRO A 131 8.95 -4.50 16.69
CA PRO A 131 10.03 -4.24 15.74
C PRO A 131 10.58 -5.57 15.21
N ALA A 132 10.84 -5.66 13.91
CA ALA A 132 11.44 -6.87 13.36
C ALA A 132 12.89 -7.00 13.87
N ALA A 133 13.28 -8.21 14.28
CA ALA A 133 14.68 -8.58 14.41
C ALA A 133 15.39 -8.42 13.04
N PRO A 134 16.73 -8.26 13.00
CA PRO A 134 17.47 -8.21 11.73
C PRO A 134 17.10 -9.42 10.87
N VAL A 135 16.46 -9.17 9.72
CA VAL A 135 16.15 -10.22 8.76
C VAL A 135 17.42 -10.47 7.95
N PRO A 136 17.92 -11.72 7.84
CA PRO A 136 19.09 -12.04 7.03
C PRO A 136 18.95 -11.47 5.60
N GLY A 137 19.96 -10.73 5.16
CA GLY A 137 19.94 -10.03 3.87
C GLY A 137 19.38 -8.60 3.90
N TRP A 138 19.13 -8.03 5.08
CA TRP A 138 18.55 -6.69 5.21
C TRP A 138 19.32 -5.79 6.19
N THR A 139 19.79 -4.64 5.71
CA THR A 139 20.76 -3.77 6.40
C THR A 139 20.09 -2.74 7.33
N ARG A 140 20.73 -2.46 8.46
CA ARG A 140 20.35 -1.46 9.48
C ARG A 140 20.09 -0.08 8.86
N GLY A 141 18.83 0.35 8.78
CA GLY A 141 18.46 1.70 8.33
C GLY A 141 17.02 1.84 7.86
N GLU A 142 16.37 0.72 7.57
CA GLU A 142 14.96 0.66 7.22
C GLU A 142 14.21 -0.04 8.37
N GLN A 143 12.98 0.37 8.67
CA GLN A 143 12.19 -0.23 9.74
C GLN A 143 11.27 -1.29 9.12
N LEU A 144 11.65 -2.57 9.22
CA LEU A 144 10.70 -3.65 9.00
C LEU A 144 9.80 -3.77 10.21
N VAL A 145 8.51 -3.96 9.96
CA VAL A 145 7.57 -4.30 11.01
C VAL A 145 7.02 -5.69 10.77
N LYS A 146 7.24 -6.57 11.75
CA LYS A 146 6.75 -7.93 11.72
C LYS A 146 5.26 -7.94 12.01
N ILE A 147 4.44 -8.34 11.04
CA ILE A 147 2.98 -8.43 11.19
C ILE A 147 2.49 -9.87 11.35
N SER A 148 3.35 -10.86 11.11
CA SER A 148 3.12 -12.27 11.43
C SER A 148 4.45 -13.04 11.44
N LYS A 149 4.43 -14.34 11.78
CA LYS A 149 5.64 -15.19 11.68
C LYS A 149 6.27 -15.21 10.28
N LYS A 150 5.50 -15.00 9.21
CA LYS A 150 5.95 -15.14 7.82
C LYS A 150 5.82 -13.85 6.98
N ILE A 151 5.41 -12.72 7.55
CA ILE A 151 5.16 -11.48 6.78
C ILE A 151 5.76 -10.28 7.52
N TYR A 152 6.57 -9.51 6.80
CA TYR A 152 7.22 -8.28 7.24
C TYR A 152 6.77 -7.13 6.34
N LEU A 153 6.41 -5.98 6.92
CA LEU A 153 6.09 -4.76 6.16
C LEU A 153 7.30 -3.84 6.18
N MET A 154 7.66 -3.28 5.02
CA MET A 154 8.57 -2.13 4.96
C MET A 154 7.81 -0.88 5.44
N ASP A 155 8.37 -0.14 6.40
CA ASP A 155 7.77 1.10 6.88
C ASP A 155 7.91 2.22 5.85
N THR A 156 6.78 2.80 5.45
CA THR A 156 6.70 3.80 4.39
C THR A 156 5.86 5.00 4.85
N PRO A 157 6.45 6.04 5.45
CA PRO A 157 5.72 7.30 5.64
C PRO A 157 5.23 7.82 4.28
N GLY A 158 4.02 8.39 4.25
CA GLY A 158 3.23 8.75 3.05
C GLY A 158 4.10 9.21 1.87
N ILE A 159 4.35 8.27 0.95
CA ILE A 159 5.56 8.35 0.14
C ILE A 159 5.40 9.41 -0.94
N ILE A 160 4.23 9.52 -1.55
CA ILE A 160 4.01 10.42 -2.68
C ILE A 160 3.00 11.49 -2.27
N PRO A 161 3.42 12.77 -2.11
CA PRO A 161 2.48 13.87 -2.03
C PRO A 161 1.79 13.99 -3.41
N LEU A 162 0.47 14.12 -3.43
CA LEU A 162 -0.18 14.64 -4.63
C LEU A 162 0.29 16.09 -4.80
N THR A 163 0.73 16.44 -6.00
CA THR A 163 1.19 17.81 -6.31
C THR A 163 0.13 18.63 -7.01
N ASP A 164 -0.93 17.97 -7.51
CA ASP A 164 -2.09 18.61 -8.14
C ASP A 164 -3.07 19.10 -7.05
N PRO A 165 -3.28 20.42 -6.90
CA PRO A 165 -4.19 21.00 -5.91
C PRO A 165 -5.62 20.48 -6.02
N ALA A 166 -6.13 20.25 -7.23
CA ALA A 166 -7.49 19.76 -7.44
C ALA A 166 -7.63 18.32 -6.90
N ARG A 167 -6.63 17.48 -7.16
CA ARG A 167 -6.61 16.11 -6.62
C ARG A 167 -6.40 16.10 -5.11
N LEU A 168 -5.59 17.02 -4.58
CA LEU A 168 -5.37 17.16 -3.15
C LEU A 168 -6.67 17.49 -2.41
N VAL A 169 -7.51 18.39 -2.94
CA VAL A 169 -8.83 18.69 -2.36
C VAL A 169 -9.72 17.44 -2.36
N LEU A 170 -9.81 16.74 -3.50
CA LEU A 170 -10.67 15.56 -3.65
C LEU A 170 -10.34 14.42 -2.68
N ILE A 171 -9.05 14.20 -2.37
CA ILE A 171 -8.65 13.15 -1.43
C ILE A 171 -8.55 13.61 0.04
N GLY A 172 -8.93 14.87 0.34
CA GLY A 172 -8.86 15.45 1.66
C GLY A 172 -7.43 15.73 2.15
N ALA A 173 -6.52 16.03 1.22
CA ALA A 173 -5.12 16.37 1.46
C ALA A 173 -4.82 17.88 1.39
N TYR A 174 -5.80 18.72 1.07
CA TYR A 174 -5.73 20.18 1.15
C TYR A 174 -6.98 20.72 1.86
N ASP A 175 -6.81 21.75 2.69
CA ASP A 175 -7.91 22.43 3.35
C ASP A 175 -8.54 23.44 2.37
N PRO A 176 -9.80 23.26 1.93
CA PRO A 176 -10.43 24.17 0.98
C PRO A 176 -10.60 25.59 1.51
N ASN A 177 -10.51 25.81 2.84
CA ASN A 177 -10.56 27.15 3.43
C ASN A 177 -9.23 27.93 3.31
N ARG A 178 -8.21 27.34 2.66
CA ARG A 178 -6.91 27.97 2.38
C ARG A 178 -6.75 28.42 0.93
N LEU A 179 -7.85 28.47 0.17
CA LEU A 179 -7.93 29.06 -1.18
C LEU A 179 -8.20 30.57 -1.12
#